data_AF-A0A395Y1J2-F1
#
_entry.id   AF-A0A395Y1J2-F1
#
_cell.length_a   1.000
_cell.length_b   1.000
_cell.length_c   1.000
_cell.angle_alpha   90.00
_cell.angle_beta   90.00
_cell.angle_gamma   90.00
#
_symmetry.space_group_name_H-M   'P 1'
#
loop_
_entity.id
_entity.type
_entity.pdbx_description
1 polymer ?
#
loop_
_entity_poly.entity_id
_entity_poly.type
_entity_poly.pdbx_seq_one_letter_code
_entity_poly.pdbx_strand_id
1 'polypeptide(L)'
;MRLMLNLCRKYILGGRFYAYLVVTVLVGLLALAGPFLTGIVVNRLAMPASADLAAVLVCCLILVAVQAVRAGLVYCSEMLYINLQSHAGFGLNADTLEHVKHLPQAFFEGFNASYYNQQINHDANDLVIFVINSVVGVSSNVITLLSALFVLGSLNIKLSVVCLVLAAASAAFYAVSRARLFERSFDVQEQSARFFPVYKISWRKLISSANMLCSIGPALYWSKLLMGSIQR
;
A
#
# COMPACT_ATOMS: atom_id res chain seq x y z
N MET A 1 -1.81 -15.54 -9.77
CA MET A 1 -0.44 -14.99 -9.66
C MET A 1 0.47 -15.32 -10.85
N ARG A 2 0.67 -16.59 -11.23
CA ARG A 2 1.54 -16.95 -12.39
C ARG A 2 1.12 -16.29 -13.71
N LEU A 3 -0.19 -16.21 -13.97
CA LEU A 3 -0.74 -15.54 -15.16
C LEU A 3 -0.40 -14.03 -15.19
N MET A 4 -0.61 -13.34 -14.07
CA MET A 4 -0.32 -11.90 -13.93
C MET A 4 1.18 -11.62 -14.11
N LEU A 5 2.03 -12.48 -13.55
CA LEU A 5 3.48 -12.42 -13.74
C LEU A 5 3.87 -12.58 -15.22
N ASN A 6 3.30 -13.55 -15.93
CA ASN A 6 3.60 -13.74 -17.35
C ASN A 6 3.16 -12.55 -18.20
N LEU A 7 2.03 -11.93 -17.87
CA LEU A 7 1.52 -10.75 -18.57
C LEU A 7 2.46 -9.55 -18.39
N CYS A 8 2.89 -9.29 -17.15
CA CYS A 8 3.71 -8.13 -16.83
C CYS A 8 5.21 -8.33 -17.05
N ARG A 9 5.65 -9.58 -17.22
CA ARG A 9 7.07 -9.93 -17.39
C ARG A 9 7.72 -9.10 -18.49
N LYS A 10 7.05 -8.90 -19.62
CA LYS A 10 7.56 -8.11 -20.76
C LYS A 10 7.88 -6.66 -20.39
N TYR A 11 7.08 -6.05 -19.50
CA TYR A 11 7.20 -4.63 -19.15
C TYR A 11 8.04 -4.39 -17.89
N ILE A 12 8.15 -5.40 -17.01
CA ILE A 12 8.88 -5.29 -15.73
C ILE A 12 10.32 -5.82 -15.85
N LEU A 13 10.55 -6.97 -16.50
CA LEU A 13 11.88 -7.60 -16.50
C LEU A 13 12.85 -6.87 -17.45
N GLY A 14 13.60 -5.93 -16.89
CA GLY A 14 14.71 -5.23 -17.55
C GLY A 14 15.80 -4.81 -16.56
N GLY A 15 16.83 -4.12 -17.05
CA GLY A 15 17.96 -3.68 -16.20
C GLY A 15 17.54 -2.82 -15.01
N ARG A 16 16.51 -1.97 -15.18
CA ARG A 16 15.95 -1.12 -14.12
C ARG A 16 15.35 -1.93 -12.96
N PHE A 17 14.72 -3.06 -13.27
CA PHE A 17 14.16 -3.95 -12.25
C PHE A 17 15.25 -4.64 -11.43
N TYR A 18 16.30 -5.14 -12.06
CA TYR A 18 17.43 -5.72 -11.33
C TYR A 18 18.14 -4.68 -10.45
N ALA A 19 18.33 -3.46 -10.96
CA ALA A 19 18.87 -2.36 -10.17
C ALA A 19 17.99 -2.06 -8.94
N TYR A 20 16.67 -1.95 -9.13
CA TYR A 20 15.72 -1.77 -8.03
C TYR A 20 15.82 -2.91 -7.01
N LEU A 21 15.78 -4.17 -7.44
CA LEU A 21 15.89 -5.35 -6.57
C LEU A 21 17.17 -5.32 -5.74
N VAL A 22 18.32 -5.06 -6.37
CA VAL A 22 19.63 -5.02 -5.67
C VAL A 22 19.66 -3.89 -4.63
N VAL A 23 19.22 -2.68 -4.99
CA VAL A 23 19.21 -1.54 -4.06
C VAL A 23 18.26 -1.82 -2.90
N THR A 24 17.08 -2.38 -3.14
CA THR A 24 16.12 -2.72 -2.08
C THR A 24 16.67 -3.80 -1.14
N VAL A 25 17.36 -4.81 -1.66
CA VAL A 25 18.03 -5.83 -0.82
C VAL A 25 19.14 -5.19 0.02
N LEU A 26 19.96 -4.31 -0.57
CA LEU A 26 21.01 -3.60 0.17
C LEU A 26 20.41 -2.74 1.30
N VAL A 27 19.31 -2.01 1.02
CA VAL A 27 18.59 -1.24 2.04
C VAL A 27 18.12 -2.14 3.20
N GLY A 28 17.59 -3.33 2.88
CA GLY A 28 17.18 -4.32 3.87
C GLY A 28 18.33 -4.83 4.73
N LEU A 29 19.49 -5.13 4.11
CA LEU A 29 20.69 -5.56 4.81
C LEU A 29 21.27 -4.46 5.70
N LEU A 30 21.36 -3.22 5.22
CA LEU A 30 21.80 -2.08 6.03
C LEU A 30 20.83 -1.79 7.19
N ALA A 31 19.55 -2.17 7.08
CA ALA A 31 18.61 -2.03 8.19
C ALA A 31 19.01 -2.88 9.41
N LEU A 32 19.71 -4.00 9.20
CA LEU A 32 20.23 -4.85 10.28
C LEU A 32 21.47 -4.25 10.95
N ALA A 33 22.21 -3.38 10.27
CA ALA A 33 23.39 -2.73 10.82
C ALA A 33 23.04 -1.78 11.97
N GLY A 34 21.88 -1.11 11.91
CA GLY A 34 21.40 -0.20 12.95
C GLY A 34 21.38 -0.84 14.36
N PRO A 35 20.55 -1.88 14.61
CA PRO A 35 20.50 -2.53 15.92
C PRO A 35 21.84 -3.17 16.32
N PHE A 36 22.62 -3.67 15.36
CA PHE A 36 23.93 -4.25 15.63
C PHE A 36 24.95 -3.20 16.15
N LEU A 37 25.05 -2.06 15.46
CA LEU A 37 25.92 -0.94 15.86
C LEU A 37 25.47 -0.34 17.19
N THR A 38 24.15 -0.20 17.41
CA THR A 38 23.60 0.23 18.69
C THR A 38 24.01 -0.72 19.82
N GLY A 39 23.96 -2.04 19.59
CA GLY A 39 24.41 -3.04 20.55
C GLY A 39 25.88 -2.87 20.95
N ILE A 40 26.76 -2.55 19.99
CA ILE A 40 28.18 -2.26 20.26
C ILE A 40 28.33 -1.02 21.13
N VAL A 41 27.62 0.06 20.80
CA VAL A 41 27.65 1.31 21.58
C VAL A 41 27.21 1.06 23.02
N VAL A 42 26.11 0.33 23.22
CA VAL A 42 25.59 -0.03 24.55
C VAL A 42 26.60 -0.88 25.32
N ASN A 43 27.21 -1.89 24.69
CA ASN A 43 28.18 -2.74 25.36
C ASN A 43 29.44 -1.97 25.82
N ARG A 44 29.87 -0.97 25.04
CA ARG A 44 31.00 -0.08 25.40
C ARG A 44 30.65 0.88 26.53
N LEU A 45 29.42 1.38 26.57
CA LEU A 45 28.91 2.21 27.66
C LEU A 45 28.73 1.44 28.97
N ALA A 46 28.37 0.16 28.89
CA ALA A 46 28.10 -0.67 30.06
C ALA A 46 29.35 -1.13 30.83
N MET A 47 30.57 -0.95 30.29
CA MET A 47 31.83 -1.33 30.96
C MET A 47 32.41 -0.17 31.79
N PRO A 48 32.37 -0.22 33.14
CA PRO A 48 32.64 0.93 34.00
C PRO A 48 34.12 1.27 34.23
N ALA A 49 35.07 0.44 33.80
CA ALA A 49 36.50 0.60 34.16
C ALA A 49 37.38 1.32 33.12
N SER A 50 36.90 1.53 31.88
CA SER A 50 37.68 2.13 30.79
C SER A 50 36.79 2.58 29.63
N ALA A 51 35.70 3.30 29.94
CA ALA A 51 34.87 3.90 28.92
C ALA A 51 35.62 5.07 28.28
N ASP A 52 36.44 4.77 27.28
CA ASP A 52 37.04 5.78 26.42
C ASP A 52 35.90 6.49 25.68
N LEU A 53 35.53 7.68 26.18
CA LEU A 53 34.45 8.50 25.63
C LEU A 53 34.69 8.79 24.14
N ALA A 54 35.96 8.88 23.72
CA ALA A 54 36.32 9.09 22.33
C ALA A 54 35.93 7.88 21.46
N ALA A 55 36.20 6.66 21.92
CA ALA A 55 35.82 5.44 21.22
C ALA A 55 34.29 5.30 21.07
N VAL A 56 33.52 5.67 22.09
CA VAL A 56 32.04 5.69 22.03
C VAL A 56 31.57 6.72 21.01
N LEU A 57 32.14 7.93 21.03
CA LEU A 57 31.77 9.00 20.10
C LEU A 57 32.06 8.62 18.64
N VAL A 58 33.19 7.95 18.37
CA VAL A 58 33.51 7.40 17.05
C VAL A 58 32.47 6.35 16.61
N CYS A 59 32.05 5.45 17.51
CA CYS A 59 31.01 4.46 17.19
C CYS A 59 29.66 5.13 16.87
N CYS A 60 29.28 6.17 17.61
CA CYS A 60 28.09 6.96 17.32
C CYS A 60 28.16 7.67 15.96
N LEU A 61 29.31 8.25 15.61
CA LEU A 61 29.52 8.87 14.30
C LEU A 61 29.42 7.83 13.16
N ILE A 62 29.99 6.64 13.34
CA ILE A 62 29.86 5.54 12.38
C ILE A 62 28.39 5.14 12.21
N LEU A 63 27.63 5.02 13.31
CA LEU A 63 26.21 4.71 13.27
C LEU A 63 25.45 5.77 12.46
N VAL A 64 25.65 7.06 12.74
CA VAL A 64 25.01 8.15 11.99
C VAL A 64 25.37 8.08 10.50
N ALA A 65 26.65 7.86 10.18
CA ALA A 65 27.11 7.74 8.79
C ALA A 65 26.44 6.58 8.06
N VAL A 66 26.38 5.38 8.67
CA VAL A 66 25.73 4.19 8.09
C VAL A 66 24.24 4.45 7.87
N GLN A 67 23.56 5.09 8.82
CA GLN A 67 22.14 5.40 8.70
C GLN A 67 21.87 6.48 7.63
N ALA A 68 22.76 7.46 7.48
CA ALA A 68 22.68 8.45 6.42
C ALA A 68 22.83 7.80 5.03
N VAL A 69 23.79 6.88 4.87
CA VAL A 69 23.96 6.10 3.63
C VAL A 69 22.71 5.28 3.33
N ARG A 70 22.15 4.60 4.35
CA ARG A 70 20.89 3.85 4.21
C ARG A 70 19.74 4.75 3.76
N ALA A 71 19.60 5.94 4.34
CA ALA A 71 18.56 6.90 3.94
C ALA A 71 18.70 7.33 2.47
N GLY A 72 19.93 7.58 2.01
CA GLY A 72 20.21 7.83 0.60
C GLY A 72 19.80 6.66 -0.30
N LEU A 73 20.13 5.42 0.08
CA LEU A 73 19.74 4.23 -0.66
C LEU A 73 18.22 4.00 -0.67
N VAL A 74 17.52 4.30 0.42
CA VAL A 74 16.05 4.26 0.47
C VAL A 74 15.47 5.21 -0.57
N TYR A 75 15.95 6.45 -0.60
CA TYR A 75 15.52 7.44 -1.59
C TYR A 75 15.78 6.96 -3.03
N CYS A 76 16.98 6.43 -3.30
CA CYS A 76 17.30 5.84 -4.61
C CYS A 76 16.38 4.68 -4.96
N SER A 77 16.05 3.80 -4.00
CA SER A 77 15.15 2.66 -4.22
C SER A 77 13.73 3.13 -4.58
N GLU A 78 13.25 4.20 -3.94
CA GLU A 78 11.92 4.77 -4.19
C GLU A 78 11.86 5.42 -5.57
N MET A 79 12.93 6.14 -5.95
CA MET A 79 13.03 6.74 -7.28
C MET A 79 13.04 5.66 -8.38
N LEU A 80 13.78 4.56 -8.18
CA LEU A 80 13.78 3.43 -9.11
C LEU A 80 12.42 2.75 -9.18
N TYR A 81 11.74 2.59 -8.03
CA TYR A 81 10.39 2.04 -7.95
C TYR A 81 9.39 2.85 -8.77
N ILE A 82 9.30 4.17 -8.53
CA ILE A 82 8.36 5.06 -9.24
C ILE A 82 8.62 5.04 -10.75
N ASN A 83 9.89 5.08 -11.17
CA ASN A 83 10.25 5.02 -12.58
C ASN A 83 9.86 3.69 -13.22
N LEU A 84 10.13 2.57 -12.54
CA LEU A 84 9.78 1.24 -13.03
C LEU A 84 8.26 1.06 -13.12
N GLN A 85 7.54 1.45 -12.06
CA GLN A 85 6.09 1.41 -11.98
C GLN A 85 5.44 2.21 -13.10
N SER A 86 5.86 3.46 -13.33
CA SER A 86 5.23 4.33 -14.33
C SER A 86 5.46 3.83 -15.76
N HIS A 87 6.67 3.37 -16.08
CA HIS A 87 6.98 2.84 -17.40
C HIS A 87 6.25 1.53 -17.67
N ALA A 88 6.22 0.62 -16.69
CA ALA A 88 5.55 -0.66 -16.84
C ALA A 88 4.02 -0.50 -16.89
N GLY A 89 3.45 0.38 -16.06
CA GLY A 89 2.02 0.70 -16.07
C GLY A 89 1.59 1.35 -17.38
N PHE A 90 2.37 2.30 -17.89
CA PHE A 90 2.10 2.93 -19.20
C PHE A 90 2.19 1.91 -20.34
N GLY A 91 3.23 1.07 -20.37
CA GLY A 91 3.41 0.07 -21.41
C GLY A 91 2.26 -0.95 -21.47
N LEU A 92 1.82 -1.43 -20.31
CA LEU A 92 0.69 -2.35 -20.22
C LEU A 92 -0.63 -1.69 -20.63
N ASN A 93 -0.88 -0.45 -20.18
CA ASN A 93 -2.06 0.32 -20.56
C ASN A 93 -2.11 0.56 -22.08
N ALA A 94 -1.00 1.00 -22.68
CA ALA A 94 -0.91 1.28 -24.11
C ALA A 94 -1.18 0.03 -24.97
N ASP A 95 -0.54 -1.10 -24.67
CA ASP A 95 -0.74 -2.35 -25.41
C ASP A 95 -2.18 -2.87 -25.26
N THR A 96 -2.78 -2.71 -24.07
CA THR A 96 -4.17 -3.11 -23.81
C THR A 96 -5.15 -2.24 -24.60
N LEU A 97 -4.98 -0.92 -24.58
CA LEU A 97 -5.80 0.01 -25.35
C LEU A 97 -5.67 -0.25 -26.85
N GLU A 98 -4.47 -0.55 -27.33
CA GLU A 98 -4.25 -0.87 -28.75
C GLU A 98 -5.00 -2.15 -29.16
N HIS A 99 -4.99 -3.17 -28.31
CA HIS A 99 -5.80 -4.36 -28.54
C HIS A 99 -7.31 -4.05 -28.57
N VAL A 100 -7.78 -3.21 -27.64
CA VAL A 100 -9.20 -2.83 -27.54
C VAL A 100 -9.69 -2.15 -28.82
N LYS A 101 -8.86 -1.31 -29.47
CA LYS A 101 -9.22 -0.63 -30.73
C LYS A 101 -9.48 -1.58 -31.90
N HIS A 102 -8.95 -2.79 -31.87
CA HIS A 102 -9.08 -3.77 -32.96
C HIS A 102 -10.30 -4.70 -32.77
N LEU A 103 -11.14 -4.49 -31.76
CA LEU A 103 -12.36 -5.28 -31.56
C LEU A 103 -13.45 -4.97 -32.59
N PRO A 104 -14.37 -5.93 -32.83
CA PRO A 104 -15.48 -5.74 -33.77
C PRO A 104 -16.44 -4.64 -33.31
N GLN A 105 -17.09 -3.97 -34.28
CA GLN A 105 -18.04 -2.86 -34.03
C GLN A 105 -19.14 -3.19 -33.01
N ALA A 106 -19.61 -4.44 -32.98
CA ALA A 106 -20.63 -4.92 -32.04
C ALA A 106 -20.21 -4.80 -30.56
N PHE A 107 -18.90 -4.79 -30.26
CA PHE A 107 -18.40 -4.58 -28.90
C PHE A 107 -18.60 -3.14 -28.41
N PHE A 108 -18.74 -2.18 -29.33
CA PHE A 108 -18.82 -0.76 -29.01
C PHE A 108 -20.25 -0.23 -28.83
N GLU A 109 -21.28 -1.08 -28.96
CA GLU A 109 -22.67 -0.69 -28.69
C GLU A 109 -22.86 -0.39 -27.19
N GLY A 110 -23.15 0.87 -26.84
CA GLY A 110 -23.27 1.30 -25.44
C GLY A 110 -21.92 1.53 -24.72
N PHE A 111 -20.81 1.61 -25.46
CA PHE A 111 -19.47 1.75 -24.89
C PHE A 111 -19.17 3.20 -24.45
N ASN A 112 -18.86 3.39 -23.17
CA ASN A 112 -18.37 4.67 -22.65
C ASN A 112 -16.84 4.70 -22.66
N ALA A 113 -16.27 5.32 -23.70
CA ALA A 113 -14.82 5.36 -23.90
C ALA A 113 -14.04 5.97 -22.71
N SER A 114 -14.62 6.96 -22.02
CA SER A 114 -13.97 7.59 -20.87
C SER A 114 -13.89 6.63 -19.68
N TYR A 115 -15.00 5.95 -19.37
CA TYR A 115 -15.06 4.97 -18.29
C TYR A 115 -14.08 3.82 -18.50
N TYR A 116 -14.08 3.21 -19.69
CA TYR A 116 -13.20 2.08 -19.98
C TYR A 116 -11.72 2.46 -20.04
N ASN A 117 -11.38 3.66 -20.56
CA ASN A 117 -9.99 4.14 -20.53
C ASN A 117 -9.50 4.29 -19.08
N GLN A 118 -10.31 4.91 -18.22
CA GLN A 118 -9.96 5.06 -16.81
C GLN A 118 -9.85 3.71 -16.10
N GLN A 119 -10.76 2.78 -16.39
CA GLN A 119 -10.73 1.43 -15.82
C GLN A 119 -9.48 0.66 -16.24
N ILE A 120 -9.16 0.62 -17.54
CA ILE A 120 -7.94 -0.04 -18.05
C ILE A 120 -6.69 0.58 -17.43
N ASN A 121 -6.64 1.90 -17.30
CA ASN A 121 -5.51 2.59 -16.69
C ASN A 121 -5.31 2.18 -15.22
N HIS A 122 -6.39 2.20 -14.42
CA HIS A 122 -6.34 1.76 -13.03
C HIS A 122 -5.95 0.30 -12.91
N ASP A 123 -6.62 -0.59 -13.64
CA ASP A 123 -6.36 -2.03 -13.59
C ASP A 123 -4.91 -2.36 -14.01
N ALA A 124 -4.39 -1.72 -15.05
CA ALA A 124 -3.01 -1.92 -15.50
C ALA A 124 -2.00 -1.46 -14.43
N ASN A 125 -2.21 -0.28 -13.83
CA ASN A 125 -1.33 0.25 -12.82
C ASN A 125 -1.36 -0.60 -11.54
N ASP A 126 -2.55 -0.98 -11.06
CA ASP A 126 -2.73 -1.81 -9.87
C ASP A 126 -2.08 -3.19 -10.04
N LEU A 127 -2.24 -3.78 -11.22
CA LEU A 127 -1.63 -5.07 -11.55
C LEU A 127 -0.09 -4.96 -11.54
N VAL A 128 0.48 -3.91 -12.16
CA VAL A 128 1.93 -3.66 -12.16
C VAL A 128 2.47 -3.44 -10.74
N ILE A 129 1.82 -2.59 -9.94
CA ILE A 129 2.16 -2.35 -8.53
C ILE A 129 2.20 -3.67 -7.77
N PHE A 130 1.11 -4.45 -7.88
CA PHE A 130 0.97 -5.71 -7.18
C PHE A 130 2.10 -6.68 -7.54
N VAL A 131 2.44 -6.81 -8.82
CA VAL A 131 3.50 -7.72 -9.28
C VAL A 131 4.87 -7.27 -8.80
N ILE A 132 5.22 -5.98 -8.95
CA ILE A 132 6.51 -5.44 -8.50
C ILE A 132 6.68 -5.64 -6.99
N ASN A 133 5.69 -5.20 -6.21
CA ASN A 133 5.73 -5.29 -4.75
C ASN A 133 5.75 -6.74 -4.26
N SER A 134 5.03 -7.65 -4.91
CA SER A 134 5.05 -9.06 -4.56
C SER A 134 6.42 -9.69 -4.81
N VAL A 135 7.00 -9.49 -6.00
CA VAL A 135 8.26 -10.13 -6.37
C VAL A 135 9.42 -9.56 -5.55
N VAL A 136 9.56 -8.24 -5.52
CA VAL A 136 10.67 -7.59 -4.81
C VAL A 136 10.47 -7.69 -3.30
N GLY A 137 9.24 -7.53 -2.81
CA GLY A 137 8.91 -7.66 -1.40
C GLY A 137 9.20 -9.06 -0.87
N VAL A 138 8.73 -10.12 -1.53
CA VAL A 138 9.02 -11.50 -1.10
C VAL A 138 10.52 -11.78 -1.15
N SER A 139 11.21 -11.40 -2.24
CA SER A 139 12.65 -11.65 -2.39
C SER A 139 13.47 -10.93 -1.32
N SER A 140 13.22 -9.62 -1.12
CA SER A 140 13.94 -8.81 -0.14
C SER A 140 13.66 -9.24 1.30
N ASN A 141 12.40 -9.55 1.62
CA ASN A 141 12.03 -10.00 2.96
C ASN A 141 12.65 -11.36 3.30
N VAL A 142 12.66 -12.30 2.35
CA VAL A 142 13.30 -13.62 2.55
C VAL A 142 14.80 -13.44 2.79
N ILE A 143 15.49 -12.64 1.97
CA ILE A 143 16.93 -12.39 2.14
C ILE A 143 17.19 -11.73 3.50
N THR A 144 16.43 -10.67 3.84
CA THR A 144 16.59 -9.95 5.11
C THR A 144 16.33 -10.86 6.32
N LEU A 145 15.30 -11.72 6.25
CA LEU A 145 14.99 -12.69 7.29
C LEU A 145 16.15 -13.69 7.48
N LEU A 146 16.66 -14.26 6.39
CA LEU A 146 17.79 -15.19 6.44
C LEU A 146 19.04 -14.52 7.00
N SER A 147 19.34 -13.29 6.58
CA SER A 147 20.47 -12.51 7.10
C SER A 147 20.31 -12.17 8.58
N ALA A 148 19.10 -11.80 9.03
CA ALA A 148 18.83 -11.53 10.44
C ALA A 148 19.03 -12.77 11.31
N LEU A 149 18.52 -13.93 10.86
CA LEU A 149 18.72 -15.21 11.55
C LEU A 149 20.19 -15.60 11.60
N PHE A 150 20.94 -15.41 10.51
CA PHE A 150 22.37 -15.68 10.46
C PHE A 150 23.17 -14.81 11.45
N VAL A 151 22.88 -13.50 11.49
CA VAL A 151 23.53 -12.57 12.43
C VAL A 151 23.20 -12.92 13.89
N LEU A 152 21.93 -13.21 14.20
CA LEU A 152 21.50 -13.62 15.54
C LEU A 152 22.17 -14.94 15.98
N GLY A 153 22.21 -15.93 15.08
CA GLY A 153 22.86 -17.23 15.35
C GLY A 153 24.36 -17.09 15.59
N SER A 154 25.02 -16.17 14.86
CA SER A 154 26.45 -15.89 15.02
C SER A 154 26.79 -15.20 16.35
N LEU A 155 25.86 -14.41 16.91
CA LEU A 155 26.03 -13.77 18.22
C LEU A 155 25.78 -14.74 19.38
N ASN A 156 24.60 -15.37 19.40
CA ASN A 156 24.26 -16.34 20.45
C ASN A 156 23.15 -17.29 20.00
N ILE A 157 23.50 -18.57 19.86
CA ILE A 157 22.56 -19.59 19.38
C ILE A 157 21.38 -19.81 20.32
N LYS A 158 21.55 -19.66 21.65
CA LYS A 158 20.46 -19.85 22.62
C LYS A 158 19.40 -18.76 22.48
N LEU A 159 19.83 -17.49 22.36
CA LEU A 159 18.92 -16.37 22.13
C LEU A 159 18.22 -16.50 20.77
N SER A 160 18.93 -16.92 19.74
CA SER A 160 18.36 -17.15 18.40
C SER A 160 17.22 -18.18 18.43
N VAL A 161 17.41 -19.32 19.12
CA VAL A 161 16.37 -20.35 19.28
C VAL A 161 15.15 -19.80 20.02
N VAL A 162 15.34 -19.03 21.11
CA VAL A 162 14.22 -18.41 21.84
C VAL A 162 13.43 -17.45 20.94
N CYS A 163 14.12 -16.59 20.17
CA CYS A 163 13.47 -15.70 19.21
C CYS A 163 12.69 -16.46 18.13
N LEU A 164 13.24 -17.56 17.62
CA LEU A 164 12.56 -18.42 16.63
C LEU A 164 11.29 -19.05 17.20
N VAL A 165 11.34 -19.56 18.44
CA VAL A 165 10.16 -20.13 19.11
C VAL A 165 9.08 -19.07 19.28
N LEU A 166 9.44 -17.86 19.72
CA LEU A 166 8.49 -16.76 19.87
C LEU A 166 7.89 -16.31 18.51
N ALA A 167 8.70 -16.26 17.45
CA ALA A 167 8.24 -15.96 16.10
C ALA A 167 7.29 -17.02 15.55
N ALA A 168 7.56 -18.31 15.81
CA ALA A 168 6.68 -19.40 15.44
C ALA A 168 5.35 -19.34 16.21
N ALA A 169 5.40 -19.04 17.51
CA ALA A 169 4.22 -18.89 18.34
C ALA A 169 3.33 -17.72 17.88
N SER A 170 3.92 -16.56 17.54
CA SER A 170 3.16 -15.42 17.01
C SER A 170 2.56 -15.70 15.63
N ALA A 171 3.29 -16.40 14.76
CA ALA A 171 2.76 -16.83 13.46
C ALA A 171 1.60 -17.82 13.60
N ALA A 172 1.69 -18.77 14.53
CA ALA A 172 0.61 -19.71 14.84
C ALA A 172 -0.63 -18.99 15.39
N PHE A 173 -0.44 -18.06 16.33
CA PHE A 173 -1.52 -17.24 16.88
C PHE A 173 -2.21 -16.42 15.78
N TYR A 174 -1.44 -15.82 14.87
CA TYR A 174 -1.98 -15.11 13.72
C TYR A 174 -2.77 -16.04 12.79
N ALA A 175 -2.24 -17.23 12.48
CA ALA A 175 -2.89 -18.20 11.61
C ALA A 175 -4.26 -18.66 12.15
N VAL A 176 -4.38 -18.84 13.47
CA VAL A 176 -5.65 -19.19 14.13
C VAL A 176 -6.62 -18.00 14.12
N SER A 177 -6.11 -16.80 14.42
CA SER A 177 -6.94 -15.60 14.56
C SER A 177 -7.47 -15.08 13.22
N ARG A 178 -6.72 -15.30 12.12
CA ARG A 178 -7.05 -14.73 10.80
C ARG A 178 -8.42 -15.15 10.29
N ALA A 179 -8.82 -16.41 10.51
CA ALA A 179 -10.08 -16.93 9.99
C ALA A 179 -11.28 -16.21 10.64
N ARG A 180 -11.23 -16.06 11.97
CA ARG A 180 -12.28 -15.33 12.71
C ARG A 180 -12.31 -13.85 12.38
N LEU A 181 -11.15 -13.22 12.20
CA LEU A 181 -11.07 -11.81 11.82
C LEU A 181 -11.62 -11.57 10.41
N PHE A 182 -11.29 -12.45 9.46
CA PHE A 182 -11.72 -12.32 8.07
C PHE A 182 -13.24 -12.37 7.92
N GLU A 183 -13.90 -13.35 8.54
CA GLU A 183 -15.37 -13.46 8.51
C GLU A 183 -16.04 -12.21 9.08
N ARG A 184 -15.55 -11.71 10.23
CA ARG A 184 -16.10 -10.49 10.85
C ARG A 184 -15.86 -9.24 10.02
N SER A 185 -14.69 -9.10 9.41
CA SER A 185 -14.40 -8.00 8.49
C SER A 185 -15.29 -8.06 7.25
N PHE A 186 -15.56 -9.26 6.74
CA PHE A 186 -16.44 -9.47 5.60
C PHE A 186 -17.90 -9.10 5.94
N ASP A 187 -18.42 -9.53 7.09
CA ASP A 187 -19.77 -9.18 7.56
C ASP A 187 -19.97 -7.66 7.64
N VAL A 188 -18.99 -6.93 8.19
CA VAL A 188 -19.03 -5.47 8.28
C VAL A 188 -19.04 -4.83 6.89
N GLN A 189 -18.27 -5.39 5.95
CA GLN A 189 -18.20 -4.90 4.58
C GLN A 189 -19.54 -5.12 3.85
N GLU A 190 -20.19 -6.27 4.07
CA GLU A 190 -21.50 -6.58 3.52
C GLU A 190 -22.61 -5.69 4.12
N GLN A 191 -22.61 -5.47 5.45
CA GLN A 191 -23.56 -4.55 6.07
C GLN A 191 -23.38 -3.12 5.59
N SER A 192 -22.13 -2.68 5.46
CA SER A 192 -21.81 -1.37 4.88
C SER A 192 -22.38 -1.25 3.46
N ALA A 193 -22.14 -2.25 2.62
CA ALA A 193 -22.64 -2.29 1.24
C ALA A 193 -24.18 -2.28 1.16
N ARG A 194 -24.88 -2.86 2.13
CA ARG A 194 -26.37 -2.81 2.22
C ARG A 194 -26.89 -1.48 2.77
N PHE A 195 -26.17 -0.85 3.70
CA PHE A 195 -26.57 0.43 4.30
C PHE A 195 -26.41 1.60 3.31
N PHE A 196 -25.35 1.61 2.50
CA PHE A 196 -25.04 2.72 1.58
C PHE A 196 -26.13 2.99 0.49
N PRO A 197 -26.80 2.00 -0.10
CA PRO A 197 -27.94 2.28 -0.98
C PRO A 197 -29.13 2.87 -0.23
N VAL A 198 -29.43 2.34 0.96
CA VAL A 198 -30.61 2.72 1.76
C VAL A 198 -30.49 4.13 2.31
N TYR A 199 -29.35 4.53 2.88
CA TYR A 199 -29.17 5.93 3.32
C TYR A 199 -29.32 6.88 2.14
N LYS A 200 -28.74 6.56 0.97
CA LYS A 200 -28.75 7.45 -0.19
C LYS A 200 -30.16 7.65 -0.72
N ILE A 201 -31.00 6.62 -0.71
CA ILE A 201 -32.42 6.70 -1.06
C ILE A 201 -33.21 7.50 -0.01
N SER A 202 -32.98 7.24 1.28
CA SER A 202 -33.67 7.92 2.38
C SER A 202 -33.36 9.43 2.40
N TRP A 203 -32.09 9.80 2.25
CA TRP A 203 -31.66 11.19 2.13
C TRP A 203 -32.26 11.87 0.89
N ARG A 204 -32.34 11.17 -0.24
CA ARG A 204 -32.97 11.71 -1.47
C ARG A 204 -34.46 11.99 -1.27
N LYS A 205 -35.18 11.13 -0.54
CA LYS A 205 -36.59 11.35 -0.14
C LYS A 205 -36.75 12.54 0.80
N LEU A 206 -35.90 12.67 1.81
CA LEU A 206 -35.90 13.80 2.75
C LEU A 206 -35.72 15.14 2.03
N ILE A 207 -34.72 15.23 1.14
CA ILE A 207 -34.47 16.44 0.34
C ILE A 207 -35.67 16.72 -0.57
N SER A 208 -36.27 15.73 -1.23
CA SER A 208 -37.45 15.97 -2.08
C SER A 208 -38.66 16.45 -1.29
N SER A 209 -38.88 15.92 -0.07
CA SER A 209 -39.96 16.38 0.81
C SER A 209 -39.72 17.80 1.35
N ALA A 210 -38.47 18.15 1.68
CA ALA A 210 -38.12 19.50 2.09
C ALA A 210 -38.26 20.51 0.93
N ASN A 211 -37.87 20.14 -0.29
CA ASN A 211 -38.01 20.98 -1.47
C ASN A 211 -39.49 21.17 -1.87
N MET A 212 -40.33 20.13 -1.70
CA MET A 212 -41.79 20.26 -1.83
C MET A 212 -42.37 21.24 -0.81
N LEU A 213 -41.97 21.16 0.47
CA LEU A 213 -42.42 22.08 1.51
C LEU A 213 -41.99 23.54 1.21
N CYS A 214 -40.77 23.73 0.68
CA CYS A 214 -40.27 25.05 0.30
C CYS A 214 -40.96 25.62 -0.96
N SER A 215 -41.46 24.77 -1.87
CA SER A 215 -42.22 25.20 -3.05
C SER A 215 -43.70 25.52 -2.73
N ILE A 216 -44.26 24.92 -1.67
CA ILE A 216 -45.66 25.12 -1.27
C ILE A 216 -45.81 26.39 -0.40
N GLY A 217 -44.79 26.75 0.37
CA GLY A 217 -44.78 27.94 1.24
C GLY A 217 -45.11 29.27 0.52
N PRO A 218 -44.46 29.60 -0.61
CA PRO A 218 -44.78 30.79 -1.40
C PRO A 218 -46.16 30.71 -2.05
N ALA A 219 -46.56 29.53 -2.57
CA ALA A 219 -47.83 29.36 -3.26
C ALA A 219 -49.05 29.57 -2.33
N LEU A 220 -48.98 29.12 -1.07
CA LEU A 220 -50.01 29.40 -0.07
C LEU A 220 -50.01 30.86 0.42
N TYR A 221 -48.84 31.52 0.40
CA TYR A 221 -48.73 32.94 0.76
C TYR A 221 -49.38 33.84 -0.31
N TRP A 222 -49.14 33.53 -1.60
CA TRP A 222 -49.76 34.24 -2.72
C TRP A 222 -51.26 33.97 -2.86
N SER A 223 -51.76 32.76 -2.55
CA SER A 223 -53.21 32.48 -2.60
C SER A 223 -53.99 33.22 -1.50
N LYS A 224 -53.41 33.40 -0.30
CA LYS A 224 -54.02 34.21 0.77
C LYS A 224 -54.02 35.71 0.47
N LEU A 225 -53.00 36.22 -0.23
CA LEU A 225 -52.94 37.62 -0.67
C LEU A 225 -53.94 37.94 -1.79
N LEU A 226 -54.15 37.02 -2.74
CA LEU A 226 -55.09 37.19 -3.86
C LEU A 226 -56.56 37.07 -3.44
N MET A 227 -56.90 36.29 -2.41
CA MET A 227 -58.27 36.22 -1.87
C MET A 227 -58.65 37.44 -1.02
N GLY A 228 -57.67 38.19 -0.50
CA GLY A 228 -57.92 39.41 0.29
C GLY A 228 -58.25 40.65 -0.55
N SER A 229 -57.98 40.64 -1.86
CA SER A 229 -58.19 41.79 -2.76
C SER A 229 -59.51 41.73 -3.57
N ILE A 230 -60.37 40.73 -3.34
CA ILE A 230 -61.66 40.56 -4.06
C ILE A 230 -62.87 41.02 -3.20
N GLN A 231 -62.64 41.50 -1.97
CA GLN A 231 -63.68 42.02 -1.08
C GLN A 231 -63.58 43.54 -0.78
N ARG A 232 -63.01 44.34 -1.69
CA ARG A 232 -63.19 45.80 -1.70
C ARG A 232 -63.55 46.31 -3.07
#